data_AF-A0A3N5RBP4-F1
#
_entry.id   AF-A0A3N5RBP4-F1
#
_cell.length_a   1.000
_cell.length_b   1.000
_cell.length_c   1.000
_cell.angle_alpha   90.00
_cell.angle_beta   90.00
_cell.angle_gamma   90.00
#
_symmetry.space_group_name_H-M   'P 1'
#
loop_
_entity.id
_entity.type
_entity.pdbx_description
1 polymer ?
#
loop_
_entity_poly.entity_id
_entity_poly.type
_entity_poly.pdbx_seq_one_letter_code
_entity_poly.pdbx_strand_id
1 'polypeptide(L)'
;MVASPSENKNIFVVENYPKKIEKLPANMSEVMSRAKDIMFSDKTQSLEKMSRLITRHVNLIEALYDVFEESEKSKIDKDKIEFINKEHSSLVQKHGAKILKLNRITRINPETPYPLQNADFSLDTIKELIRQGERKALEYLK
;
A
#
# COMPACT_ATOMS: atom_id res chain seq x y z
N MET A 1 -14.62 8.98 8.60
CA MET A 1 -13.28 8.76 9.17
C MET A 1 -12.65 7.59 8.44
N VAL A 2 -11.54 7.79 7.75
CA VAL A 2 -10.83 6.70 7.07
C VAL A 2 -10.07 5.93 8.15
N ALA A 3 -10.55 4.72 8.47
CA ALA A 3 -9.94 3.89 9.51
C ALA A 3 -8.57 3.41 9.03
N SER A 4 -7.50 3.95 9.62
CA SER A 4 -6.18 3.34 9.55
C SER A 4 -6.29 1.90 10.08
N PRO A 5 -5.60 0.92 9.47
CA PRO A 5 -5.59 -0.45 9.99
C PRO A 5 -5.20 -0.43 11.48
N SER A 6 -5.92 -1.18 12.31
CA SER A 6 -5.57 -1.32 13.74
C SER A 6 -4.49 -2.38 13.96
N GLU A 7 -4.37 -3.31 13.02
CA GLU A 7 -3.45 -4.44 13.07
C GLU A 7 -2.44 -4.36 11.92
N ASN A 8 -1.27 -4.99 12.10
CA ASN A 8 -0.28 -5.14 11.04
C ASN A 8 -0.88 -5.92 9.86
N LYS A 9 -0.72 -5.42 8.62
CA LYS A 9 -1.32 -6.04 7.43
C LYS A 9 -0.32 -6.24 6.30
N ASN A 10 -0.53 -7.34 5.57
CA ASN A 10 -0.04 -7.51 4.22
C ASN A 10 -1.04 -6.84 3.27
N ILE A 11 -0.56 -5.91 2.45
CA ILE A 11 -1.40 -5.19 1.49
C ILE A 11 -1.17 -5.79 0.11
N PHE A 12 -2.26 -6.13 -0.56
CA PHE A 12 -2.26 -6.55 -1.95
C PHE A 12 -2.83 -5.42 -2.79
N VAL A 13 -2.00 -4.82 -3.65
CA VAL A 13 -2.43 -3.81 -4.60
C VAL A 13 -2.54 -4.48 -5.96
N VAL A 14 -3.77 -4.62 -6.44
CA VAL A 14 -4.05 -5.11 -7.78
C VAL A 14 -4.05 -3.92 -8.72
N GLU A 15 -3.03 -3.81 -9.54
CA GLU A 15 -2.91 -2.78 -10.55
C GLU A 15 -3.46 -3.35 -11.87
N ASN A 16 -4.56 -2.78 -12.35
CA ASN A 16 -5.17 -3.18 -13.62
C ASN A 16 -4.29 -2.83 -14.82
N TYR A 17 -3.26 -2.01 -14.62
CA TYR A 17 -2.42 -1.48 -15.68
C TYR A 17 -0.94 -1.69 -15.35
N PRO A 18 -0.11 -1.97 -16.36
CA PRO A 18 1.31 -2.18 -16.13
C PRO A 18 2.05 -0.85 -15.98
N LYS A 19 2.98 -0.82 -15.02
CA LYS A 19 3.87 0.34 -14.81
C LYS A 19 4.81 0.59 -15.98
N LYS A 20 5.21 -0.47 -16.67
CA LYS A 20 6.13 -0.43 -17.81
C LYS A 20 5.38 -0.89 -19.06
N ILE A 21 5.55 -0.14 -20.14
CA ILE A 21 5.04 -0.47 -21.47
C ILE A 21 6.23 -0.52 -22.42
N GLU A 22 6.23 -1.47 -23.36
CA GLU A 22 7.31 -1.63 -24.34
C GLU A 22 7.11 -0.73 -25.57
N LYS A 23 5.86 -0.33 -25.84
CA LYS A 23 5.49 0.48 -26.99
C LYS A 23 4.94 1.83 -26.53
N LEU A 24 5.23 2.87 -27.31
CA LEU A 24 4.65 4.19 -27.10
C LEU A 24 3.17 4.21 -27.53
N PRO A 25 2.31 4.98 -26.86
CA PRO A 25 0.94 5.22 -27.29
C PRO A 25 0.87 5.70 -28.75
N ALA A 26 -0.02 5.10 -29.55
CA ALA A 26 -0.15 5.42 -30.98
C ALA A 26 -1.19 6.52 -31.27
N ASN A 27 -2.10 6.79 -30.34
CA ASN A 27 -3.17 7.78 -30.50
C ASN A 27 -3.44 8.55 -29.20
N MET A 28 -4.20 9.63 -29.28
CA MET A 28 -4.48 10.47 -28.10
C MET A 28 -5.28 9.77 -27.01
N SER A 29 -6.12 8.78 -27.35
CA SER A 29 -6.87 8.04 -26.34
C SER A 29 -5.93 7.20 -25.46
N GLU A 30 -4.98 6.52 -26.08
CA GLU A 30 -3.93 5.77 -25.39
C GLU A 30 -3.02 6.68 -24.56
N VAL A 31 -2.67 7.87 -25.08
CA VAL A 31 -1.90 8.87 -24.31
C VAL A 31 -2.65 9.28 -23.04
N MET A 32 -3.94 9.59 -23.14
CA MET A 32 -4.75 9.98 -21.99
C MET A 32 -4.91 8.85 -20.97
N SER A 33 -5.11 7.61 -21.44
CA SER A 33 -5.13 6.44 -20.56
C SER A 33 -3.78 6.29 -19.85
N ARG A 34 -2.67 6.36 -20.59
CA ARG A 34 -1.34 6.22 -20.02
C ARG A 34 -1.00 7.30 -19.00
N ALA A 35 -1.41 8.54 -19.25
CA ALA A 35 -1.22 9.64 -18.31
C ALA A 35 -1.90 9.35 -16.95
N LYS A 36 -3.11 8.79 -16.96
CA LYS A 36 -3.82 8.38 -15.75
C LYS A 36 -3.03 7.31 -15.00
N ASP A 37 -2.55 6.28 -15.69
CA ASP A 37 -1.78 5.19 -15.08
C ASP A 37 -0.51 5.69 -14.38
N ILE A 38 0.20 6.62 -15.02
CA ILE A 38 1.39 7.26 -14.46
C ILE A 38 1.03 8.01 -13.17
N MET A 39 0.00 8.88 -13.22
CA MET A 39 -0.43 9.64 -12.04
C MET A 39 -0.84 8.74 -10.86
N PHE A 40 -1.57 7.66 -11.14
CA PHE A 40 -1.96 6.70 -10.11
C PHE A 40 -0.75 5.97 -9.53
N SER A 41 0.16 5.48 -10.38
CA SER A 41 1.39 4.81 -9.95
C SER A 41 2.27 5.72 -9.08
N ASP A 42 2.45 6.98 -9.48
CA ASP A 42 3.24 7.97 -8.73
C ASP A 42 2.64 8.27 -7.36
N LYS A 43 1.31 8.42 -7.30
CA LYS A 43 0.59 8.59 -6.03
C LYS A 43 0.76 7.38 -5.12
N THR A 44 0.65 6.16 -5.64
CA THR A 44 0.86 4.95 -4.84
C THR A 44 2.31 4.83 -4.37
N GLN A 45 3.29 5.22 -5.19
CA GLN A 45 4.70 5.15 -4.82
C GLN A 45 5.06 6.16 -3.71
N SER A 46 4.51 7.38 -3.76
CA SER A 46 4.76 8.38 -2.71
C SER A 46 4.15 7.94 -1.37
N LEU A 47 2.93 7.39 -1.38
CA LEU A 47 2.28 6.83 -0.19
C LEU A 47 3.07 5.66 0.40
N GLU A 48 3.64 4.79 -0.44
CA GLU A 48 4.48 3.69 0.04
C GLU A 48 5.76 4.19 0.74
N LYS A 49 6.42 5.21 0.17
CA LYS A 49 7.60 5.83 0.81
C LYS A 49 7.24 6.45 2.15
N MET A 50 6.11 7.16 2.21
CA MET A 50 5.59 7.76 3.44
C MET A 50 5.29 6.71 4.50
N SER A 51 4.64 5.59 4.12
CA SER A 51 4.38 4.49 5.03
C SER A 51 5.67 3.90 5.63
N ARG A 52 6.70 3.67 4.79
CA ARG A 52 8.01 3.19 5.27
C ARG A 52 8.65 4.15 6.28
N LEU A 53 8.53 5.46 6.02
CA LEU A 53 9.03 6.49 6.93
C LEU A 53 8.30 6.42 8.28
N ILE A 54 6.96 6.35 8.25
CA ILE A 54 6.13 6.23 9.46
C ILE A 54 6.49 4.97 10.25
N THR A 55 6.66 3.83 9.58
CA THR A 55 7.09 2.58 10.23
C THR A 55 8.43 2.75 10.95
N ARG A 56 9.40 3.46 10.35
CA ARG A 56 10.68 3.75 11.01
C ARG A 56 10.50 4.62 12.27
N HIS A 57 9.58 5.58 12.23
CA HIS A 57 9.28 6.43 13.39
C HIS A 57 8.63 5.62 14.50
N VAL A 58 7.66 4.75 14.18
CA VAL A 58 7.01 3.87 15.15
C VAL A 58 8.03 2.94 15.81
N ASN A 59 8.93 2.32 15.03
CA ASN A 59 10.00 1.47 15.60
C ASN A 59 10.93 2.24 16.56
N LEU A 60 11.26 3.50 16.23
CA LEU A 60 12.08 4.33 17.12
C LEU A 60 11.33 4.67 18.42
N ILE A 61 10.03 4.99 18.32
CA ILE A 61 9.19 5.28 19.48
C ILE A 61 9.11 4.05 20.40
N GLU A 62 8.89 2.86 19.85
CA GLU A 62 8.89 1.59 20.62
C GLU A 62 10.24 1.37 21.31
N ALA A 63 11.37 1.48 20.60
CA ALA A 63 12.69 1.29 21.19
C ALA A 63 13.01 2.31 22.30
N LEU A 64 12.59 3.57 22.14
CA LEU A 64 12.73 4.59 23.18
C LEU A 64 11.82 4.29 24.38
N TYR A 65 10.63 3.76 24.13
CA TYR A 65 9.69 3.38 25.18
C TYR A 65 10.19 2.17 25.98
N ASP A 66 10.79 1.18 25.32
CA ASP A 66 11.42 0.03 26.00
C ASP A 66 12.53 0.48 26.96
N VAL A 67 13.42 1.36 26.49
CA VAL A 67 14.48 1.96 27.33
C VAL A 67 13.88 2.78 28.48
N PHE A 68 12.80 3.52 28.22
CA PHE A 68 12.09 4.28 29.25
C PHE A 68 11.47 3.36 30.31
N GLU A 69 10.89 2.24 29.90
CA GLU A 69 10.30 1.25 30.81
C GLU A 69 11.35 0.59 31.72
N GLU A 70 12.53 0.30 31.19
CA GLU A 70 13.68 -0.26 31.92
C GLU A 70 14.37 0.77 32.84
N SER A 71 14.16 2.06 32.60
CA SER A 71 14.82 3.14 33.36
C SER A 71 14.20 3.36 34.75
N GLU A 72 14.99 3.92 35.67
CA GLU A 72 14.54 4.19 37.03
C GLU A 72 13.57 5.40 37.08
N LYS A 73 12.27 5.13 37.23
CA LYS A 73 11.18 6.13 37.14
C LYS A 73 11.04 7.02 38.38
N SER A 74 11.81 6.77 39.44
CA SER A 74 11.70 7.44 40.75
C SER A 74 11.99 8.95 40.70
N LYS A 75 12.73 9.41 39.69
CA LYS A 75 13.10 10.83 39.48
C LYS A 75 12.21 11.55 38.46
N ILE A 76 11.24 10.84 37.87
CA ILE A 76 10.38 11.37 36.81
C ILE A 76 9.02 11.71 37.41
N ASP A 77 8.49 12.87 37.01
CA ASP A 77 7.17 13.34 37.42
C ASP A 77 6.08 12.35 36.96
N LYS A 78 5.14 12.03 37.86
CA LYS A 78 4.07 11.05 37.62
C LYS A 78 3.17 11.48 36.46
N ASP A 79 2.89 12.78 36.36
CA ASP A 79 2.03 13.33 35.31
C ASP A 79 2.68 13.17 33.92
N LYS A 80 4.01 13.27 33.85
CA LYS A 80 4.78 13.03 32.61
C LYS A 80 4.78 11.56 32.23
N ILE A 81 4.90 10.65 33.19
CA ILE A 81 4.84 9.21 32.95
C ILE A 81 3.45 8.84 32.39
N GLU A 82 2.38 9.35 32.99
CA GLU A 82 1.01 9.10 32.54
C GLU A 82 0.79 9.65 31.12
N PHE A 83 1.29 10.85 30.84
CA PHE A 83 1.26 11.43 29.50
C PHE A 83 1.98 10.55 28.47
N ILE A 84 3.21 10.10 28.76
CA ILE A 84 4.00 9.25 27.86
C ILE A 84 3.27 7.93 27.58
N ASN A 85 2.74 7.27 28.62
CA ASN A 85 2.01 6.01 28.47
C ASN A 85 0.74 6.17 27.61
N LYS A 86 0.02 7.28 27.80
CA LYS A 86 -1.19 7.60 27.04
C LYS A 86 -0.87 7.86 25.57
N GLU A 87 0.15 8.68 25.30
CA GLU A 87 0.57 9.00 23.94
C GLU A 87 1.15 7.76 23.23
N HIS A 88 1.98 6.97 23.91
CA HIS A 88 2.50 5.71 23.39
C HIS A 88 1.37 4.77 22.99
N SER A 89 0.38 4.57 23.87
CA SER A 89 -0.78 3.72 23.58
C SER A 89 -1.60 4.25 22.40
N SER A 90 -1.79 5.56 22.30
CA SER A 90 -2.52 6.19 21.18
C SER A 90 -1.78 6.06 19.84
N LEU A 91 -0.46 6.28 19.84
CA LEU A 91 0.36 6.27 18.64
C LEU A 91 0.65 4.85 18.14
N VAL A 92 0.97 3.93 19.04
CA VAL A 92 1.36 2.56 18.68
C VAL A 92 0.14 1.64 18.54
N GLN A 93 -0.78 1.62 19.50
CA GLN A 93 -1.90 0.66 19.47
C GLN A 93 -3.05 1.10 18.54
N LYS A 94 -3.35 2.40 18.44
CA LYS A 94 -4.46 2.87 17.58
C LYS A 94 -4.02 3.23 16.17
N HIS A 95 -2.78 3.69 16.00
CA HIS A 95 -2.29 4.23 14.73
C HIS A 95 -0.97 3.60 14.24
N GLY A 96 -0.40 2.65 15.00
CA GLY A 96 0.94 2.12 14.75
C GLY A 96 0.98 0.90 13.84
N ALA A 97 -0.16 0.49 13.26
CA ALA A 97 -0.20 -0.66 12.36
C ALA A 97 0.80 -0.48 11.20
N LYS A 98 1.73 -1.42 11.13
CA LYS A 98 2.81 -1.44 10.15
C LYS A 98 2.34 -2.19 8.91
N ILE A 99 2.72 -1.67 7.74
CA ILE A 99 2.58 -2.41 6.48
C ILE A 99 3.74 -3.40 6.43
N LEU A 100 3.45 -4.69 6.65
CA LEU A 100 4.48 -5.74 6.69
C LEU A 100 5.04 -6.02 5.30
N LYS A 101 4.14 -6.23 4.33
CA LYS A 101 4.49 -6.50 2.94
C LYS A 101 3.49 -5.84 2.01
N LEU A 102 4.02 -5.20 0.96
CA LEU A 102 3.23 -4.67 -0.14
C LEU A 102 3.42 -5.57 -1.36
N ASN A 103 2.44 -6.43 -1.63
CA ASN A 103 2.43 -7.30 -2.79
C ASN A 103 1.68 -6.59 -3.93
N ARG A 104 2.33 -6.43 -5.08
CA ARG A 104 1.72 -5.80 -6.25
C ARG A 104 1.41 -6.83 -7.32
N ILE A 105 0.16 -6.92 -7.69
CA ILE A 105 -0.31 -7.81 -8.75
C ILE A 105 -0.63 -6.93 -9.96
N THR A 106 0.29 -6.85 -10.91
CA THR A 106 0.11 -6.08 -12.15
C THR A 106 -0.48 -6.97 -13.25
N ARG A 107 -1.39 -6.41 -14.04
CA ARG A 107 -1.82 -7.06 -15.29
C ARG A 107 -0.71 -7.00 -16.34
N ILE A 108 -0.61 -8.04 -17.17
CA ILE A 108 0.28 -8.03 -18.35
C ILE A 108 -0.47 -7.23 -19.41
N ASN A 109 0.24 -6.40 -20.19
CA ASN A 109 -0.40 -5.64 -21.27
C ASN A 109 -1.18 -6.61 -22.19
N PRO A 110 -2.46 -6.34 -22.49
CA PRO A 110 -3.11 -7.01 -23.60
C PRO A 110 -2.37 -6.66 -24.90
N GLU A 111 -2.33 -7.59 -25.87
CA GLU A 111 -1.67 -7.38 -27.17
C GLU A 111 -2.32 -6.22 -27.96
N THR A 112 -3.57 -5.92 -27.67
CA THR A 112 -4.34 -4.83 -28.26
C THR A 112 -4.48 -3.66 -27.28
N PRO A 113 -3.93 -2.48 -27.60
CA PRO A 113 -4.16 -1.27 -26.82
C PRO A 113 -5.58 -0.78 -27.09
N TYR A 114 -6.55 -1.27 -26.32
CA TYR A 114 -7.92 -0.76 -26.47
C TYR A 114 -7.99 0.68 -25.93
N PRO A 115 -8.46 1.65 -26.74
CA PRO A 115 -8.69 3.03 -26.29
C PRO A 115 -9.79 3.12 -25.21
N LEU A 116 -10.57 2.05 -25.03
CA LEU A 116 -11.63 1.91 -24.05
C LEU A 116 -11.41 0.63 -23.24
N GLN A 117 -10.45 0.67 -22.33
CA GLN A 117 -10.07 -0.43 -21.43
C GLN A 117 -11.23 -0.95 -20.56
N ASN A 118 -12.32 -0.19 -20.47
CA ASN A 118 -13.54 -0.52 -19.75
C ASN A 118 -14.72 -0.84 -20.69
N ALA A 119 -14.51 -1.13 -21.97
CA ALA A 119 -15.64 -1.27 -22.92
C ALA A 119 -15.83 -2.66 -23.52
N ASP A 120 -14.90 -3.59 -23.36
CA ASP A 120 -15.15 -4.99 -23.73
C ASP A 120 -15.70 -5.78 -22.54
N PHE A 121 -17.02 -5.87 -22.47
CA PHE A 121 -17.78 -6.67 -21.50
C PHE A 121 -18.30 -7.97 -22.10
N SER A 122 -17.68 -8.47 -23.18
CA SER A 122 -18.04 -9.79 -23.69
C SER A 122 -17.82 -10.85 -22.61
N LEU A 123 -18.67 -11.88 -22.61
CA LEU A 123 -18.63 -12.96 -21.63
C LEU A 123 -17.26 -13.67 -21.62
N ASP A 124 -16.66 -13.83 -22.80
CA ASP A 124 -15.37 -14.48 -22.98
C ASP A 124 -14.23 -13.64 -22.39
N THR A 125 -14.22 -12.33 -22.66
CA THR A 125 -13.25 -11.40 -22.07
C THR A 125 -13.37 -11.37 -20.54
N ILE A 126 -14.59 -11.34 -19.99
CA ILE A 126 -14.79 -11.38 -18.53
C ILE A 126 -14.23 -12.68 -17.93
N LYS A 127 -14.53 -13.84 -18.53
CA LYS A 127 -14.03 -15.13 -18.06
C LYS A 127 -12.50 -15.21 -18.10
N GLU A 128 -11.89 -14.73 -19.19
CA GLU A 128 -10.43 -14.74 -19.32
C GLU A 128 -9.77 -13.79 -18.32
N LEU A 129 -10.34 -12.61 -18.08
CA LEU A 129 -9.83 -11.67 -17.06
C LEU A 129 -9.91 -12.25 -15.65
N ILE A 130 -10.99 -12.97 -15.31
CA ILE A 130 -11.12 -13.68 -14.03
C ILE A 130 -10.03 -14.75 -13.92
N ARG A 131 -9.89 -15.61 -14.94
CA ARG A 131 -8.88 -16.69 -14.97
C ARG A 131 -7.46 -16.16 -14.83
N GLN A 132 -7.13 -15.04 -15.48
CA GLN A 132 -5.83 -14.40 -15.34
C GLN A 132 -5.59 -13.86 -13.93
N GLY A 133 -6.62 -13.27 -13.30
CA GLY A 133 -6.57 -12.82 -11.92
C GLY A 133 -6.31 -13.98 -10.94
N GLU A 134 -7.07 -15.07 -11.07
CA GLU A 134 -6.93 -16.28 -10.26
C GLU A 134 -5.55 -16.90 -10.38
N ARG A 135 -5.05 -17.08 -11.61
CA ARG A 135 -3.70 -17.62 -11.86
C ARG A 135 -2.62 -16.78 -11.18
N LYS A 136 -2.69 -15.46 -11.30
CA LYS A 136 -1.71 -14.56 -10.66
C LYS A 136 -1.79 -14.62 -9.14
N ALA A 137 -3.00 -14.67 -8.57
CA ALA A 137 -3.16 -14.83 -7.14
C ALA A 137 -2.51 -16.13 -6.65
N LEU A 138 -2.70 -17.25 -7.37
CA LEU A 138 -2.09 -18.53 -7.06
C LEU A 138 -0.57 -18.52 -7.19
N GLU A 139 -0.02 -17.86 -8.21
CA GLU A 139 1.44 -17.68 -8.36
C GLU A 139 2.04 -16.91 -7.19
N TYR A 140 1.32 -15.93 -6.63
CA TYR A 140 1.76 -15.15 -5.46
C TYR A 140 1.58 -15.84 -4.11
N LEU A 141 0.70 -16.86 -4.02
CA LEU A 141 0.44 -17.62 -2.79
C LEU A 141 1.35 -18.85 -2.64
N LYS A 142 2.02 -19.27 -3.71
CA LYS A 142 3.12 -20.25 -3.67
C LYS A 142 4.40 -19.61 -3.13
#